data_AF-A0A158M5I3-F1
#
_entry.id   AF-A0A158M5I3-F1
#
_cell.length_a   1.000
_cell.length_b   1.000
_cell.length_c   1.000
_cell.angle_alpha   90.00
_cell.angle_beta   90.00
_cell.angle_gamma   90.00
#
_symmetry.space_group_name_H-M   'P 1'
#
loop_
_entity.id
_entity.type
_entity.pdbx_description
1 polymer ?
#
loop_
_entity_poly.entity_id
_entity_poly.type
_entity_poly.pdbx_seq_one_letter_code
_entity_poly.pdbx_strand_id
1 'polypeptide(L)'
;MTYKPLIRSFLLALALCGAAPVVQAQSMYGGASEGRNANMTKLDEPRPEGGWDGLAKVLEAVKPGVDTRLDPTASQITDHIEQLLNAGRNEEALKMIEARQQASRKIPGTDVQLMFQHARALAALKRPQEAEAIYAEMTTRFPELPEPWNNLAVLYAARGELNQAQDALNMALRADPNYAAARSNLGDIQLMITLRSYRQEAARGVPGMKEKAQELDKLLKDKSHS
;
A
#
# COMPACT_ATOMS: atom_id res chain seq x y z
N MET A 1 -1.60 -54.17 -54.41
CA MET A 1 -1.17 -54.31 -55.82
C MET A 1 -0.89 -52.90 -56.33
N THR A 2 0.22 -52.53 -56.96
CA THR A 2 1.54 -53.17 -57.24
C THR A 2 2.50 -52.02 -57.68
N TYR A 3 3.82 -52.12 -57.83
CA TYR A 3 4.77 -53.25 -57.87
C TYR A 3 6.16 -52.76 -57.36
N LYS A 4 7.25 -53.49 -57.63
CA LYS A 4 8.64 -53.03 -57.49
C LYS A 4 9.52 -53.72 -58.55
N PRO A 5 10.39 -52.99 -59.26
CA PRO A 5 11.78 -53.42 -59.47
C PRO A 5 12.76 -52.22 -59.23
N LEU A 6 14.07 -52.33 -58.92
CA LEU A 6 15.18 -53.19 -59.42
C LEU A 6 15.56 -52.84 -60.87
N ILE A 7 16.83 -52.59 -61.27
CA ILE A 7 18.14 -52.48 -60.57
C ILE A 7 18.79 -51.12 -60.98
N ARG A 8 20.09 -50.77 -61.01
CA ARG A 8 21.42 -51.45 -60.87
C ARG A 8 22.47 -50.44 -60.33
N SER A 9 23.76 -50.76 -60.41
CA SER A 9 24.91 -49.96 -59.92
C SER A 9 26.02 -49.86 -60.97
N PHE A 10 26.85 -48.79 -60.98
CA PHE A 10 28.33 -48.86 -60.86
C PHE A 10 29.06 -47.48 -60.96
N LEU A 11 30.11 -47.30 -60.15
CA LEU A 11 31.31 -46.41 -60.29
C LEU A 11 31.11 -44.89 -60.52
N LEU A 12 32.14 -44.02 -60.47
CA LEU A 12 33.28 -43.79 -59.54
C LEU A 12 34.14 -42.67 -60.16
N ALA A 13 34.39 -41.57 -59.44
CA ALA A 13 35.50 -40.66 -59.75
C ALA A 13 35.90 -39.84 -58.51
N LEU A 14 37.21 -39.69 -58.27
CA LEU A 14 37.76 -38.71 -57.33
C LEU A 14 38.25 -37.48 -58.11
N ALA A 15 38.04 -36.28 -57.55
CA ALA A 15 38.93 -35.14 -57.76
C ALA A 15 38.83 -34.17 -56.57
N LEU A 16 39.96 -33.56 -56.19
CA LEU A 16 40.05 -32.56 -55.11
C LEU A 16 39.66 -31.17 -55.66
N CYS A 17 39.00 -30.34 -54.85
CA CYS A 17 39.68 -29.22 -54.18
C CYS A 17 38.76 -28.55 -53.13
N GLY A 18 39.32 -27.74 -52.24
CA GLY A 18 38.61 -27.18 -51.09
C GLY A 18 38.20 -25.71 -51.24
N ALA A 19 37.09 -25.34 -50.58
CA ALA A 19 36.76 -23.98 -50.18
C ALA A 19 35.94 -24.06 -48.88
N ALA A 20 36.20 -23.18 -47.91
CA ALA A 20 35.45 -23.17 -46.65
C ALA A 20 34.10 -22.44 -46.82
N PRO A 21 32.99 -22.97 -46.28
CA PRO A 21 31.72 -22.28 -46.33
C PRO A 21 31.73 -21.08 -45.38
N VAL A 22 31.50 -19.88 -45.92
CA VAL A 22 31.22 -18.68 -45.11
C VAL A 22 29.92 -18.94 -44.35
N VAL A 23 29.97 -18.90 -43.02
CA VAL A 23 28.76 -18.95 -42.18
C VAL A 23 28.00 -17.65 -42.38
N GLN A 24 26.91 -17.70 -43.15
CA GLN A 24 25.96 -16.60 -43.24
C GLN A 24 25.28 -16.42 -41.89
N ALA A 25 25.75 -15.44 -41.12
CA ALA A 25 25.08 -15.00 -39.90
C ALA A 25 23.69 -14.46 -40.29
N GLN A 26 22.66 -15.27 -40.10
CA GLN A 26 21.28 -14.81 -40.24
C GLN A 26 21.03 -13.71 -39.22
N SER A 27 20.56 -12.56 -39.69
CA SER A 27 20.19 -11.43 -38.85
C SER A 27 18.99 -11.80 -38.00
N MET A 28 19.23 -12.31 -36.78
CA MET A 28 18.16 -12.42 -35.79
C MET A 28 17.59 -11.04 -35.52
N TYR A 29 16.26 -10.98 -35.44
CA TYR A 29 15.50 -9.75 -35.37
C TYR A 29 15.78 -9.04 -34.05
N GLY A 30 16.70 -8.07 -34.08
CA GLY A 30 17.05 -7.23 -32.93
C GLY A 30 15.87 -6.35 -32.54
N GLY A 31 14.97 -6.89 -31.71
CA GLY A 31 13.80 -6.19 -31.22
C GLY A 31 14.22 -5.00 -30.37
N ALA A 32 14.22 -3.81 -30.99
CA ALA A 32 14.60 -2.57 -30.33
C ALA A 32 13.72 -2.35 -29.08
N SER A 33 14.36 -2.28 -27.91
CA SER A 33 13.71 -2.08 -26.62
C SER A 33 13.35 -0.61 -26.37
N GLU A 34 12.85 0.08 -27.40
CA GLU A 34 12.42 1.47 -27.29
C GLU A 34 11.30 1.60 -26.24
N GLY A 35 11.48 2.56 -25.33
CA GLY A 35 10.47 2.99 -24.35
C GLY A 35 10.29 2.17 -23.07
N ARG A 36 10.89 0.98 -22.90
CA ARG A 36 10.50 0.08 -21.79
C ARG A 36 11.20 0.28 -20.44
N ASN A 37 12.38 0.89 -20.42
CA ASN A 37 13.20 1.00 -19.20
C ASN A 37 13.19 2.40 -18.56
N ALA A 38 12.68 3.42 -19.26
CA ALA A 38 12.87 4.83 -18.89
C ALA A 38 12.17 5.26 -17.58
N ASN A 39 11.14 4.53 -17.14
CA ASN A 39 10.28 4.91 -16.02
C ASN A 39 10.38 3.96 -14.81
N MET A 40 11.23 2.93 -14.84
CA MET A 40 11.40 2.03 -13.69
C MET A 40 12.20 2.71 -12.57
N THR A 41 11.63 2.66 -11.37
CA THR A 41 12.18 3.22 -10.15
C THR A 41 12.76 2.14 -9.25
N LYS A 42 13.41 2.57 -8.16
CA LYS A 42 13.92 1.65 -7.14
C LYS A 42 12.81 0.93 -6.34
N LEU A 43 11.54 1.34 -6.47
CA LEU A 43 10.37 0.70 -5.85
C LEU A 43 9.83 -0.48 -6.65
N ASP A 44 10.13 -0.55 -7.96
CA ASP A 44 9.64 -1.61 -8.83
C ASP A 44 10.44 -2.91 -8.63
N GLU A 45 9.75 -4.05 -8.49
CA GLU A 45 10.41 -5.36 -8.38
C GLU A 45 11.16 -5.69 -9.69
N PRO A 46 12.43 -6.16 -9.62
CA PRO A 46 13.17 -6.61 -10.79
C PRO A 46 12.52 -7.88 -11.35
N ARG A 47 12.17 -7.85 -12.64
CA ARG A 47 11.56 -9.00 -13.31
C ARG A 47 12.60 -10.13 -13.47
N PRO A 48 12.19 -11.42 -13.41
CA PRO A 48 13.10 -12.52 -13.70
C PRO A 48 13.51 -12.50 -15.18
N GLU A 49 14.77 -12.14 -15.44
CA GLU A 49 15.39 -12.03 -16.78
C GLU A 49 15.60 -13.42 -17.41
N GLY A 50 14.57 -13.93 -18.08
CA GLY A 50 14.58 -15.29 -18.63
C GLY A 50 15.66 -15.54 -19.71
N GLY A 51 16.58 -16.46 -19.42
CA GLY A 51 17.36 -17.18 -20.43
C GLY A 51 18.84 -16.81 -20.58
N TRP A 52 19.32 -15.73 -19.97
CA TRP A 52 20.73 -15.29 -20.07
C TRP A 52 21.51 -15.30 -18.75
N ASP A 53 20.91 -15.84 -17.68
CA ASP A 53 21.43 -15.92 -16.30
C ASP A 53 22.95 -16.16 -16.18
N GLY A 54 23.48 -17.16 -16.88
CA GLY A 54 24.89 -17.55 -16.80
C GLY A 54 25.84 -16.47 -17.30
N LEU A 55 25.48 -15.78 -18.38
CA LEU A 55 26.27 -14.68 -18.93
C LEU A 55 26.07 -13.38 -18.13
N ALA A 56 24.83 -13.13 -17.70
CA ALA A 56 24.46 -11.98 -16.87
C ALA A 56 25.23 -11.97 -15.54
N LYS A 57 25.30 -13.11 -14.84
CA LYS A 57 26.03 -13.25 -13.56
C LYS A 57 27.53 -12.98 -13.69
N VAL A 58 28.15 -13.40 -14.80
CA VAL A 58 29.57 -13.13 -15.09
C VAL A 58 29.82 -11.66 -15.39
N LEU A 59 28.89 -10.97 -16.06
CA LEU A 59 29.01 -9.54 -16.35
C LEU A 59 28.67 -8.66 -15.14
N GLU A 60 27.74 -9.07 -14.28
CA GLU A 60 27.45 -8.39 -13.01
C GLU A 60 28.64 -8.43 -12.05
N ALA A 61 29.28 -9.60 -11.90
CA ALA A 61 30.42 -9.79 -11.00
C ALA A 61 31.69 -8.97 -11.35
N VAL A 62 31.71 -8.29 -12.51
CA VAL A 62 32.83 -7.47 -13.00
C VAL A 62 32.51 -5.97 -13.03
N LYS A 63 31.24 -5.57 -12.87
CA LYS A 63 30.87 -4.15 -12.78
C LYS A 63 30.99 -3.63 -11.34
N PRO A 64 31.36 -2.35 -11.13
CA PRO A 64 30.99 -1.66 -9.90
C PRO A 64 29.45 -1.54 -9.87
N GLY A 65 28.81 -2.23 -8.92
CA GLY A 65 27.36 -2.32 -8.82
C GLY A 65 26.70 -1.00 -8.47
N VAL A 66 26.27 -0.24 -9.49
CA VAL A 66 25.46 0.97 -9.37
C VAL A 66 24.06 0.66 -9.90
N ASP A 67 23.05 0.73 -9.03
CA ASP A 67 21.65 0.59 -9.43
C ASP A 67 21.25 1.78 -10.32
N THR A 68 21.09 1.53 -11.62
CA THR A 68 20.79 2.53 -12.65
C THR A 68 19.30 2.89 -12.74
N ARG A 69 18.43 2.29 -11.92
CA ARG A 69 17.01 2.68 -11.84
C ARG A 69 16.88 4.09 -11.27
N LEU A 70 15.83 4.79 -11.68
CA LEU A 70 15.58 6.14 -11.20
C LEU A 70 15.24 6.15 -9.70
N ASP A 71 15.71 7.17 -8.98
CA ASP A 71 15.19 7.45 -7.65
C ASP A 71 13.71 7.87 -7.78
N PRO A 72 12.78 7.26 -7.00
CA PRO A 72 11.36 7.50 -7.14
C PRO A 72 11.00 8.95 -6.78
N THR A 73 10.06 9.52 -7.51
CA THR A 73 9.57 10.89 -7.26
C THR A 73 8.81 10.99 -5.93
N ALA A 74 8.60 12.23 -5.48
CA ALA A 74 7.85 12.51 -4.26
C ALA A 74 6.45 11.86 -4.27
N SER A 75 5.73 11.83 -5.40
CA SER A 75 4.43 11.14 -5.51
C SER A 75 4.59 9.63 -5.39
N GLN A 76 5.46 9.02 -6.22
CA GLN A 76 5.61 7.56 -6.30
C GLN A 76 5.94 6.91 -4.94
N ILE A 77 6.69 7.60 -4.08
CA ILE A 77 6.95 7.16 -2.70
C ILE A 77 5.66 7.16 -1.87
N THR A 78 4.85 8.23 -1.86
CA THR A 78 3.57 8.28 -1.13
C THR A 78 2.51 7.35 -1.72
N ASP A 79 2.52 7.12 -3.03
CA ASP A 79 1.64 6.18 -3.72
C ASP A 79 1.98 4.73 -3.34
N HIS A 80 3.27 4.40 -3.21
CA HIS A 80 3.72 3.09 -2.75
C HIS A 80 3.55 2.89 -1.24
N ILE A 81 3.72 3.93 -0.42
CA ILE A 81 3.34 3.90 1.00
C ILE A 81 1.84 3.57 1.15
N GLU A 82 0.98 4.13 0.30
CA GLU A 82 -0.45 3.81 0.29
C GLU A 82 -0.72 2.34 -0.05
N GLN A 83 0.00 1.78 -1.03
CA GLN A 83 -0.06 0.36 -1.38
C GLN A 83 0.37 -0.53 -0.19
N LEU A 84 1.47 -0.18 0.49
CA LEU A 84 1.96 -0.92 1.66
C LEU A 84 0.96 -0.88 2.83
N LEU A 85 0.38 0.28 3.13
CA LEU A 85 -0.65 0.43 4.17
C LEU A 85 -1.89 -0.43 3.86
N ASN A 86 -2.39 -0.37 2.62
CA ASN A 86 -3.58 -1.11 2.21
C ASN A 86 -3.32 -2.63 2.07
N ALA A 87 -2.05 -3.04 1.90
CA ALA A 87 -1.60 -4.43 2.03
C ALA A 87 -1.30 -4.87 3.48
N GLY A 88 -1.48 -3.99 4.48
CA GLY A 88 -1.17 -4.28 5.89
C GLY A 88 0.32 -4.34 6.23
N ARG A 89 1.22 -3.99 5.30
CA ARG A 89 2.69 -3.99 5.43
C ARG A 89 3.17 -2.72 6.18
N ASN A 90 2.58 -2.49 7.34
CA ASN A 90 2.66 -1.21 8.06
C ASN A 90 4.08 -0.85 8.54
N GLU A 91 4.91 -1.84 8.91
CA GLU A 91 6.33 -1.61 9.27
C GLU A 91 7.15 -1.11 8.07
N GLU A 92 6.89 -1.65 6.88
CA GLU A 92 7.59 -1.25 5.65
C GLU A 92 7.14 0.14 5.18
N ALA A 93 5.83 0.42 5.30
CA ALA A 93 5.28 1.76 5.11
C ALA A 93 5.95 2.76 6.08
N LEU A 94 5.98 2.47 7.38
CA LEU A 94 6.62 3.33 8.39
C LEU A 94 8.10 3.58 8.08
N LYS A 95 8.88 2.52 7.77
CA LYS A 95 10.30 2.64 7.42
C LYS A 95 10.52 3.54 6.19
N MET A 96 9.64 3.48 5.20
CA MET A 96 9.72 4.35 4.02
C MET A 96 9.32 5.80 4.33
N ILE A 97 8.32 6.00 5.19
CA ILE A 97 7.92 7.31 5.72
C ILE A 97 9.07 7.96 6.50
N GLU A 98 9.72 7.24 7.41
CA GLU A 98 10.87 7.72 8.18
C GLU A 98 12.05 8.10 7.28
N ALA A 99 12.37 7.27 6.27
CA ALA A 99 13.43 7.55 5.31
C ALA A 99 13.15 8.83 4.49
N ARG A 100 11.90 9.00 4.03
CA ARG A 100 11.45 10.23 3.34
C ARG A 100 11.55 11.44 4.27
N GLN A 101 11.05 11.37 5.49
CA GLN A 101 11.13 12.47 6.46
C GLN A 101 12.59 12.87 6.73
N GLN A 102 13.51 11.90 6.87
CA GLN A 102 14.94 12.17 7.06
C GLN A 102 15.57 12.90 5.85
N ALA A 103 15.22 12.53 4.63
CA ALA A 103 15.64 13.25 3.42
C ALA A 103 15.03 14.68 3.37
N SER A 104 13.74 14.81 3.67
CA SER A 104 13.00 16.08 3.66
C SER A 104 13.39 17.04 4.79
N ARG A 105 14.16 16.64 5.81
CA ARG A 105 14.71 17.56 6.85
C ARG A 105 15.50 18.74 6.27
N LYS A 106 15.96 18.67 5.02
CA LYS A 106 16.67 19.74 4.31
C LYS A 106 15.78 20.61 3.40
N ILE A 107 14.52 20.22 3.19
CA ILE A 107 13.58 20.89 2.29
C ILE A 107 12.28 21.13 3.07
N PRO A 108 12.08 22.33 3.66
CA PRO A 108 10.86 22.66 4.37
C PRO A 108 9.64 22.53 3.45
N GLY A 109 8.82 21.52 3.72
CA GLY A 109 7.64 21.17 2.91
C GLY A 109 6.55 20.56 3.78
N THR A 110 5.30 20.84 3.44
CA THR A 110 4.12 20.36 4.17
C THR A 110 3.45 19.25 3.37
N ASP A 111 3.85 18.01 3.64
CA ASP A 111 3.31 16.82 3.00
C ASP A 111 2.18 16.24 3.86
N VAL A 112 0.98 16.79 3.67
CA VAL A 112 -0.24 16.43 4.44
C VAL A 112 -0.58 14.94 4.26
N GLN A 113 -0.41 14.42 3.04
CA GLN A 113 -0.64 13.00 2.74
C GLN A 113 0.33 12.12 3.52
N LEU A 114 1.61 12.47 3.58
CA LEU A 114 2.60 11.74 4.37
C LEU A 114 2.30 11.80 5.87
N MET A 115 1.83 12.94 6.40
CA MET A 115 1.41 13.03 7.82
C MET A 115 0.25 12.06 8.10
N PHE A 116 -0.75 12.02 7.23
CA PHE A 116 -1.90 11.12 7.35
C PHE A 116 -1.49 9.64 7.25
N GLN A 117 -0.61 9.31 6.31
CA GLN A 117 -0.05 7.96 6.15
C GLN A 117 0.81 7.53 7.36
N HIS A 118 1.57 8.46 7.95
CA HIS A 118 2.36 8.21 9.16
C HIS A 118 1.47 7.87 10.35
N ALA A 119 0.43 8.66 10.59
CA ALA A 119 -0.52 8.42 11.66
C ALA A 119 -1.31 7.11 11.46
N ARG A 120 -1.68 6.76 10.21
CA ARG A 120 -2.27 5.46 9.86
C ARG A 120 -1.33 4.29 10.15
N ALA A 121 -0.06 4.38 9.75
CA ALA A 121 0.95 3.35 10.03
C ALA A 121 1.07 3.09 11.54
N LEU A 122 1.25 4.15 12.33
CA LEU A 122 1.40 4.07 13.79
C LEU A 122 0.16 3.50 14.48
N ALA A 123 -1.05 3.92 14.06
CA ALA A 123 -2.31 3.37 14.60
C ALA A 123 -2.44 1.86 14.31
N ALA A 124 -2.09 1.42 13.10
CA ALA A 124 -2.10 0.01 12.74
C ALA A 124 -1.07 -0.82 13.53
N LEU A 125 0.13 -0.27 13.73
CA LEU A 125 1.23 -0.84 14.53
C LEU A 125 1.02 -0.76 16.05
N LYS A 126 -0.20 -0.46 16.51
CA LYS A 126 -0.55 -0.36 17.95
C LYS A 126 0.26 0.68 18.71
N ARG A 127 0.64 1.78 18.04
CA ARG A 127 1.27 2.99 18.60
C ARG A 127 0.29 4.18 18.57
N PRO A 128 -0.92 4.07 19.19
CA PRO A 128 -1.99 5.05 18.99
C PRO A 128 -1.68 6.43 19.56
N GLN A 129 -0.83 6.56 20.59
CA GLN A 129 -0.44 7.85 21.16
C GLN A 129 0.41 8.69 20.18
N GLU A 130 1.25 8.03 19.37
CA GLU A 130 2.05 8.71 18.35
C GLU A 130 1.18 9.09 17.14
N ALA A 131 0.23 8.24 16.76
CA ALA A 131 -0.78 8.56 15.76
C ALA A 131 -1.67 9.74 16.19
N GLU A 132 -2.13 9.76 17.44
CA GLU A 132 -2.91 10.84 18.05
C GLU A 132 -2.16 12.17 18.01
N ALA A 133 -0.87 12.18 18.37
CA ALA A 133 -0.05 13.39 18.32
C ALA A 133 0.01 14.00 16.90
N ILE A 134 0.17 13.16 15.87
CA ILE A 134 0.20 13.61 14.47
C ILE A 134 -1.18 14.08 14.02
N TYR A 135 -2.26 13.34 14.33
CA TYR A 135 -3.61 13.80 13.97
C TYR A 135 -3.99 15.10 14.68
N ALA A 136 -3.59 15.29 15.94
CA ALA A 136 -3.78 16.56 16.67
C ALA A 136 -3.00 17.72 16.01
N GLU A 137 -1.76 17.49 15.59
CA GLU A 137 -0.99 18.45 14.81
C GLU A 137 -1.70 18.79 13.49
N MET A 138 -2.19 17.77 12.76
CA MET A 138 -2.96 17.97 11.53
C MET A 138 -4.24 18.78 11.77
N THR A 139 -5.03 18.51 12.83
CA THR A 139 -6.23 19.30 13.16
C THR A 139 -5.92 20.75 13.56
N THR A 140 -4.69 21.03 14.00
CA THR A 140 -4.22 22.38 14.32
C THR A 140 -3.76 23.14 13.07
N ARG A 141 -3.15 22.42 12.10
CA ARG A 141 -2.55 23.01 10.89
C ARG A 141 -3.49 23.06 9.69
N PHE A 142 -4.45 22.13 9.62
CA PHE A 142 -5.39 21.92 8.52
C PHE A 142 -6.80 21.66 9.10
N PRO A 143 -7.38 22.62 9.86
CA PRO A 143 -8.68 22.44 10.52
C PRO A 143 -9.84 22.17 9.53
N GLU A 144 -9.64 22.48 8.25
CA GLU A 144 -10.54 22.22 7.12
C GLU A 144 -10.58 20.76 6.64
N LEU A 145 -9.70 19.89 7.13
CA LEU A 145 -9.68 18.46 6.75
C LEU A 145 -10.52 17.62 7.74
N PRO A 146 -11.56 16.91 7.28
CA PRO A 146 -12.41 16.10 8.16
C PRO A 146 -11.74 14.79 8.63
N GLU A 147 -10.75 14.27 7.90
CA GLU A 147 -10.15 12.96 8.16
C GLU A 147 -9.36 12.90 9.47
N PRO A 148 -8.48 13.88 9.82
CA PRO A 148 -7.72 13.85 11.08
C PRO A 148 -8.65 13.92 12.30
N TRP A 149 -9.68 14.78 12.26
CA TRP A 149 -10.72 14.87 13.29
C TRP A 149 -11.45 13.52 13.48
N ASN A 150 -11.86 12.88 12.38
CA ASN A 150 -12.51 11.57 12.42
C ASN A 150 -11.58 10.47 12.97
N ASN A 151 -10.27 10.50 12.68
CA ASN A 151 -9.33 9.52 13.21
C ASN A 151 -9.04 9.74 14.72
N LEU A 152 -8.91 11.00 15.18
CA LEU A 152 -8.87 11.30 16.62
C LEU A 152 -10.09 10.71 17.34
N ALA A 153 -11.29 10.86 16.75
CA ALA A 153 -12.50 10.32 17.34
C ALA A 153 -12.48 8.80 17.52
N VAL A 154 -11.92 8.05 16.55
CA VAL A 154 -11.74 6.59 16.67
C VAL A 154 -10.77 6.24 17.81
N LEU A 155 -9.68 7.00 17.98
CA LEU A 155 -8.73 6.81 19.06
C LEU A 155 -9.34 7.12 20.44
N TYR A 156 -10.08 8.24 20.56
CA TYR A 156 -10.84 8.58 21.77
C TYR A 156 -11.91 7.52 22.09
N ALA A 157 -12.65 7.04 21.08
CA ALA A 157 -13.64 5.99 21.25
C ALA A 157 -13.03 4.68 21.77
N ALA A 158 -11.86 4.28 21.25
CA ALA A 158 -11.13 3.11 21.71
C ALA A 158 -10.66 3.21 23.17
N ARG A 159 -10.42 4.42 23.69
CA ARG A 159 -10.16 4.67 25.12
C ARG A 159 -11.43 4.86 25.98
N GLY A 160 -12.61 4.90 25.35
CA GLY A 160 -13.88 5.19 26.03
C GLY A 160 -14.13 6.68 26.30
N GLU A 161 -13.34 7.57 25.71
CA GLU A 161 -13.42 9.04 25.79
C GLU A 161 -14.54 9.58 24.87
N LEU A 162 -15.75 9.01 25.00
CA LEU A 162 -16.87 9.20 24.06
C LEU A 162 -17.27 10.66 23.83
N ASN A 163 -17.11 11.54 24.82
CA ASN A 163 -17.40 12.96 24.67
C ASN A 163 -16.38 13.62 23.71
N GLN A 164 -15.08 13.38 23.91
CA GLN A 164 -14.03 13.86 23.00
C GLN A 164 -14.18 13.25 21.60
N ALA A 165 -14.61 11.99 21.50
CA ALA A 165 -14.93 11.35 20.23
C ALA A 165 -16.10 12.07 19.52
N GLN A 166 -17.17 12.40 20.25
CA GLN A 166 -18.30 13.17 19.72
C GLN A 166 -17.89 14.59 19.29
N ASP A 167 -17.10 15.29 20.09
CA ASP A 167 -16.62 16.65 19.76
C ASP A 167 -15.70 16.65 18.53
N ALA A 168 -14.80 15.67 18.41
CA ALA A 168 -13.97 15.51 17.22
C ALA A 168 -14.80 15.18 15.97
N LEU A 169 -15.83 14.35 16.07
CA LEU A 169 -16.75 14.09 14.94
C LEU A 169 -17.60 15.32 14.57
N ASN A 170 -18.00 16.12 15.57
CA ASN A 170 -18.65 17.41 15.34
C ASN A 170 -17.71 18.40 14.63
N MET A 171 -16.40 18.34 14.87
CA MET A 171 -15.40 19.12 14.12
C MET A 171 -15.23 18.61 12.68
N ALA A 172 -15.15 17.29 12.46
CA ALA A 172 -15.13 16.71 11.12
C ALA A 172 -16.36 17.14 10.29
N LEU A 173 -17.54 17.18 10.89
CA LEU A 173 -18.79 17.62 10.25
C LEU A 173 -18.95 19.14 10.13
N ARG A 174 -18.08 19.94 10.77
CA ARG A 174 -17.93 21.38 10.51
C ARG A 174 -16.99 21.65 9.33
N ALA A 175 -15.97 20.80 9.15
CA ALA A 175 -15.04 20.84 8.03
C ALA A 175 -15.72 20.41 6.72
N ASP A 176 -16.32 19.21 6.69
CA ASP A 176 -17.24 18.78 5.62
C ASP A 176 -18.55 18.22 6.20
N PRO A 177 -19.67 18.97 6.09
CA PRO A 177 -20.99 18.50 6.49
C PRO A 177 -21.46 17.22 5.79
N ASN A 178 -20.89 16.85 4.64
CA ASN A 178 -21.25 15.63 3.89
C ASN A 178 -20.38 14.42 4.22
N TYR A 179 -19.38 14.55 5.10
CA TYR A 179 -18.38 13.52 5.36
C TYR A 179 -19.00 12.26 6.00
N ALA A 180 -19.32 11.28 5.16
CA ALA A 180 -20.15 10.13 5.51
C ALA A 180 -19.55 9.26 6.64
N ALA A 181 -18.22 9.15 6.70
CA ALA A 181 -17.54 8.41 7.75
C ALA A 181 -17.79 9.02 9.14
N ALA A 182 -17.68 10.35 9.28
CA ALA A 182 -17.99 10.99 10.57
C ALA A 182 -19.48 10.94 10.91
N ARG A 183 -20.39 10.99 9.91
CA ARG A 183 -21.83 10.78 10.16
C ARG A 183 -22.13 9.38 10.70
N SER A 184 -21.52 8.35 10.13
CA SER A 184 -21.65 6.96 10.60
C SER A 184 -21.08 6.80 12.02
N ASN A 185 -19.83 7.24 12.22
CA ASN A 185 -19.15 7.14 13.50
C ASN A 185 -19.87 7.92 14.60
N LEU A 186 -20.45 9.09 14.31
CA LEU A 186 -21.22 9.86 15.28
C LEU A 186 -22.49 9.13 15.74
N GLY A 187 -23.14 8.38 14.85
CA GLY A 187 -24.24 7.48 15.22
C GLY A 187 -23.78 6.41 16.22
N ASP A 188 -22.65 5.75 15.96
CA ASP A 188 -22.11 4.73 16.87
C ASP A 188 -21.69 5.30 18.23
N ILE A 189 -21.06 6.49 18.26
CA ILE A 189 -20.74 7.19 19.50
C ILE A 189 -22.02 7.58 20.27
N GLN A 190 -23.08 8.01 19.59
CA GLN A 190 -24.38 8.28 20.23
C GLN A 190 -25.01 7.02 20.83
N LEU A 191 -24.90 5.86 20.18
CA LEU A 191 -25.33 4.57 20.75
C LEU A 191 -24.49 4.19 21.97
N MET A 192 -23.16 4.35 21.92
CA MET A 192 -22.27 4.07 23.06
C MET A 192 -22.52 4.99 24.26
N ILE A 193 -22.80 6.29 24.02
CA ILE A 193 -23.19 7.25 25.06
C ILE A 193 -24.55 6.87 25.66
N THR A 194 -25.52 6.51 24.83
CA THR A 194 -26.86 6.08 25.28
C THR A 194 -26.77 4.83 26.16
N LEU A 195 -25.96 3.85 25.78
CA LEU A 195 -25.70 2.64 26.58
C LEU A 195 -25.01 2.95 27.91
N ARG A 196 -24.07 3.91 27.93
CA ARG A 196 -23.45 4.40 29.17
C ARG A 196 -24.49 5.01 30.12
N SER A 197 -25.36 5.87 29.61
CA SER A 197 -26.44 6.49 30.40
C SER A 197 -27.43 5.45 30.94
N TYR A 198 -27.90 4.51 30.11
CA TYR A 198 -28.80 3.44 30.56
C TYR A 198 -28.16 2.57 31.64
N ARG A 199 -26.86 2.25 31.53
CA ARG A 199 -26.11 1.52 32.58
C ARG A 199 -26.01 2.32 33.89
N GLN A 200 -25.81 3.64 33.81
CA GLN A 200 -25.76 4.52 34.98
C GLN A 200 -27.11 4.61 35.70
N GLU A 201 -28.21 4.82 34.97
CA GLU A 201 -29.55 4.90 35.58
C GLU A 201 -30.04 3.52 36.08
N ALA A 202 -29.69 2.42 35.39
CA ALA A 202 -29.93 1.07 35.89
C ALA A 202 -29.20 0.79 37.21
N ALA A 203 -27.96 1.28 37.37
CA ALA A 203 -27.21 1.18 38.62
C ALA A 203 -27.80 2.04 39.76
N ARG A 204 -28.60 3.08 39.44
CA ARG A 204 -29.42 3.84 40.40
C ARG A 204 -30.79 3.21 40.68
N GLY A 205 -31.10 2.05 40.06
CA GLY A 205 -32.37 1.35 40.24
C GLY A 205 -33.54 1.90 39.43
N VAL A 206 -33.31 2.73 38.41
CA VAL A 206 -34.38 3.28 37.56
C VAL A 206 -35.01 2.14 36.71
N PRO A 207 -36.33 1.86 36.83
CA PRO A 207 -36.97 0.75 36.14
C PRO A 207 -36.84 0.81 34.61
N GLY A 208 -36.69 -0.36 33.98
CA GLY A 208 -36.61 -0.49 32.52
C GLY A 208 -35.26 -0.11 31.89
N MET A 209 -34.34 0.51 32.66
CA MET A 209 -33.05 0.95 32.11
C MET A 209 -32.05 -0.21 31.94
N LYS A 210 -32.17 -1.26 32.75
CA LYS A 210 -31.34 -2.47 32.63
C LYS A 210 -31.68 -3.22 31.35
N GLU A 211 -32.96 -3.34 31.05
CA GLU A 211 -33.51 -4.03 29.89
C GLU A 211 -33.11 -3.30 28.60
N LYS A 212 -33.28 -1.97 28.56
CA LYS A 212 -32.79 -1.11 27.46
C LYS A 212 -31.27 -1.19 27.27
N ALA A 213 -30.50 -1.27 28.36
CA ALA A 213 -29.06 -1.45 28.28
C ALA A 213 -28.67 -2.82 27.71
N GLN A 214 -29.45 -3.88 27.97
CA GLN A 214 -29.22 -5.22 27.42
C GLN A 214 -29.58 -5.31 25.93
N GLU A 215 -30.70 -4.69 25.52
CA GLU A 215 -31.12 -4.61 24.11
C GLU A 215 -30.07 -3.87 23.26
N LEU A 216 -29.62 -2.70 23.71
CA LEU A 216 -28.63 -1.89 23.01
C LEU A 216 -27.22 -2.53 23.01
N ASP A 217 -26.84 -3.23 24.08
CA ASP A 217 -25.60 -4.01 24.12
C ASP A 217 -25.63 -5.20 23.15
N LYS A 218 -26.80 -5.82 22.90
CA LYS A 218 -26.96 -6.82 21.85
C LYS A 218 -26.81 -6.20 20.46
N LEU A 219 -27.50 -5.09 20.18
CA LEU A 219 -27.44 -4.40 18.89
C LEU A 219 -26.00 -4.04 18.48
N LEU A 220 -25.20 -3.53 19.43
CA LEU A 220 -23.80 -3.18 19.19
C LEU A 220 -22.90 -4.41 18.98
N LYS A 221 -23.20 -5.55 19.62
CA LYS A 221 -22.52 -6.83 19.36
C LYS A 221 -22.87 -7.40 18.00
N ASP A 222 -24.14 -7.40 17.62
CA ASP A 222 -24.59 -7.89 16.31
C ASP A 222 -23.91 -7.08 15.18
N LYS A 223 -23.78 -5.74 15.35
CA LYS A 223 -23.03 -4.86 14.43
C LYS A 223 -21.52 -5.14 14.39
N SER A 224 -20.89 -5.60 15.47
CA SER A 224 -19.44 -5.88 15.48
C SER A 224 -19.02 -7.21 14.81
N HIS A 225 -19.97 -7.92 14.20
CA HIS A 225 -19.76 -9.20 13.50
C HIS A 225 -20.26 -9.18 12.04
N SER A 226 -20.59 -7.99 11.52
CA SER A 226 -21.07 -7.75 10.15
C SER A 226 -20.06 -6.95 9.32
#